data_AF-A0A6N2LYT5-F1
#
_entry.id   AF-A0A6N2LYT5-F1
#
_cell.length_a   1.000
_cell.length_b   1.000
_cell.length_c   1.000
_cell.angle_alpha   90.00
_cell.angle_beta   90.00
_cell.angle_gamma   90.00
#
_symmetry.space_group_name_H-M   'P 1'
#
loop_
_entity.id
_entity.type
_entity.pdbx_description
1 polymer ?
#
loop_
_entity_poly.entity_id
_entity_poly.type
_entity_poly.pdbx_seq_one_letter_code
_entity_poly.pdbx_strand_id
1 'polypeptide(L)'
;MQQIKSLETKLDSANVHLQSEKETWKKNLQNLEESWRLRCEALKAENEVPSGQDIQRELEELELKYKKLKEEHDSFRELADRMMEEKDKEISKLVDSNRNLHQSMESRPHVNHNDDTITAMHKQDGANLSTSIAEQQILLLARQQAQREEELAQSQRHILALQEEIEELERENRLHGQQEAMLKTELRNMERTQKRDGVDLTYLKNVILKLLETGEVEALLPVVAMLLQFSPEEVQKCQAYRASTDVPPSPASDTSGSLSFLRFSFS
;
A
#
# COMPACT_ATOMS: atom_id res chain seq x y z
N MET A 1 88.62 10.42 -13.33
CA MET A 1 87.81 11.63 -13.05
C MET A 1 86.50 11.71 -13.83
N GLN A 2 86.45 11.44 -15.14
CA GLN A 2 85.19 11.60 -15.93
C GLN A 2 84.05 10.65 -15.50
N GLN A 3 84.36 9.39 -15.16
CA GLN A 3 83.34 8.44 -14.69
C GLN A 3 82.71 8.85 -13.35
N ILE A 4 83.51 9.39 -12.43
CA ILE A 4 83.04 9.91 -11.13
C ILE A 4 82.04 11.06 -11.36
N LYS A 5 82.37 12.02 -12.23
CA LYS A 5 81.46 13.10 -12.62
C LYS A 5 80.16 12.60 -13.28
N SER A 6 80.25 11.52 -14.07
CA SER A 6 79.05 10.90 -14.68
C SER A 6 78.16 10.17 -13.67
N LEU A 7 78.74 9.65 -12.59
CA LEU A 7 77.99 9.03 -11.50
C LEU A 7 77.38 10.08 -10.57
N GLU A 8 78.11 11.17 -10.29
CA GLU A 8 77.60 12.33 -9.53
C GLU A 8 76.38 12.94 -10.24
N THR A 9 76.48 13.22 -11.54
CA THR A 9 75.33 13.76 -12.31
C THR A 9 74.13 12.82 -12.36
N LYS A 10 74.36 11.50 -12.43
CA LYS A 10 73.27 10.50 -12.35
C LYS A 10 72.64 10.47 -10.96
N LEU A 11 73.45 10.53 -9.90
CA LEU A 11 72.98 10.59 -8.53
C LEU A 11 72.14 11.84 -8.28
N ASP A 12 72.62 13.00 -8.76
CA ASP A 12 71.88 14.27 -8.67
C ASP A 12 70.57 14.20 -9.46
N SER A 13 70.58 13.62 -10.67
CA SER A 13 69.35 13.46 -11.46
C SER A 13 68.33 12.52 -10.79
N ALA A 14 68.78 11.42 -10.18
CA ALA A 14 67.93 10.49 -9.46
C ALA A 14 67.37 11.13 -8.18
N ASN A 15 68.17 11.94 -7.49
CA ASN A 15 67.75 12.65 -6.28
C ASN A 15 66.68 13.71 -6.60
N VAL A 16 66.87 14.48 -7.68
CA VAL A 16 65.86 15.46 -8.16
C VAL A 16 64.56 14.75 -8.56
N HIS A 17 64.66 13.60 -9.25
CA HIS A 17 63.49 12.82 -9.63
C HIS A 17 62.71 12.33 -8.41
N LEU A 18 63.40 11.74 -7.42
CA LEU A 18 62.77 11.25 -6.19
C LEU A 18 62.12 12.39 -5.39
N GLN A 19 62.77 13.56 -5.33
CA GLN A 19 62.20 14.76 -4.71
C GLN A 19 60.91 15.19 -5.40
N SER A 20 60.91 15.21 -6.74
CA SER A 20 59.73 15.58 -7.53
C SER A 20 58.58 14.59 -7.33
N GLU A 21 58.86 13.29 -7.33
CA GLU A 21 57.86 12.26 -7.08
C GLU A 21 57.28 12.41 -5.67
N LYS A 22 58.12 12.60 -4.66
CA LYS A 22 57.68 12.82 -3.27
C LYS A 22 56.74 14.02 -3.17
N GLU A 23 57.01 15.12 -3.87
CA GLU A 23 56.12 16.28 -3.89
C GLU A 23 54.79 15.98 -4.60
N THR A 24 54.81 15.21 -5.70
CA THR A 24 53.57 14.81 -6.38
C THR A 24 52.71 13.90 -5.51
N TRP A 25 53.30 12.91 -4.84
CA TRP A 25 52.60 12.03 -3.91
C TRP A 25 52.00 12.81 -2.74
N LYS A 26 52.74 13.79 -2.20
CA LYS A 26 52.24 14.64 -1.12
C LYS A 26 51.03 15.47 -1.57
N LYS A 27 51.07 16.07 -2.76
CA LYS A 27 49.94 16.82 -3.33
C LYS A 27 48.73 15.93 -3.59
N ASN A 28 48.95 14.74 -4.15
CA ASN A 28 47.88 13.77 -4.42
C ASN A 28 47.20 13.29 -3.12
N LEU A 29 47.99 13.03 -2.08
CA LEU A 29 47.46 12.66 -0.77
C LEU A 29 46.60 13.77 -0.17
N GLN A 30 47.08 15.02 -0.21
CA GLN A 30 46.33 16.17 0.30
C GLN A 30 45.02 16.37 -0.47
N ASN A 31 45.04 16.27 -1.81
CA ASN A 31 43.84 16.38 -2.63
C ASN A 31 42.81 15.28 -2.31
N LEU A 32 43.29 14.07 -2.05
CA LEU A 32 42.43 12.96 -1.66
C LEU A 32 41.81 13.21 -0.29
N GLU A 33 42.59 13.67 0.69
CA GLU A 33 42.08 14.05 2.02
C GLU A 33 41.06 15.19 1.97
N GLU A 34 41.29 16.22 1.15
CA GLU A 34 40.36 17.32 0.95
C GLU A 34 39.06 16.85 0.26
N SER A 35 39.17 15.98 -0.74
CA SER A 35 38.00 15.37 -1.40
C SER A 35 37.17 14.53 -0.43
N TRP A 36 37.80 13.70 0.39
CA TRP A 36 37.11 12.91 1.41
C TRP A 36 36.49 13.78 2.50
N ARG A 37 37.17 14.85 2.92
CA ARG A 37 36.63 15.83 3.88
C ARG A 37 35.35 16.45 3.35
N LEU A 38 35.37 16.98 2.12
CA LEU A 38 34.19 17.57 1.47
C LEU A 38 33.06 16.56 1.32
N ARG A 39 33.37 15.30 0.98
CA ARG A 39 32.37 14.24 0.87
C ARG A 39 31.72 13.90 2.23
N CYS A 40 32.51 13.86 3.30
CA CYS A 40 32.00 13.67 4.65
C CYS A 40 31.15 14.86 5.13
N GLU A 41 31.54 16.09 4.80
CA GLU A 41 30.76 17.29 5.10
C GLU A 41 29.43 17.30 4.33
N ALA A 42 29.45 16.93 3.04
CA ALA A 42 28.24 16.78 2.23
C ALA A 42 27.30 15.71 2.78
N LEU A 43 27.82 14.53 3.14
CA LEU A 43 27.03 13.45 3.73
C LEU A 43 26.45 13.83 5.10
N LYS A 44 27.15 14.64 5.89
CA LYS A 44 26.61 15.17 7.16
C LYS A 44 25.49 16.17 6.91
N ALA A 45 25.65 17.08 5.97
CA ALA A 45 24.59 18.03 5.59
C ALA A 45 23.35 17.30 5.03
N GLU A 46 23.56 16.27 4.22
CA GLU A 46 22.47 15.44 3.66
C GLU A 46 21.75 14.60 4.72
N ASN A 47 22.42 14.19 5.81
CA ASN A 47 21.78 13.48 6.92
C ASN A 47 21.04 14.41 7.89
N GLU A 48 21.61 15.58 8.22
CA GLU A 48 21.01 16.51 9.19
C GLU A 48 19.81 17.29 8.64
N VAL A 49 19.78 17.61 7.34
CA VAL A 49 18.85 18.60 6.80
C VAL A 49 17.46 18.06 6.40
N PRO A 50 17.28 16.79 5.95
CA PRO A 50 15.95 16.29 5.61
C PRO A 50 15.41 15.21 6.57
N SER A 51 16.18 14.19 6.94
CA SER A 51 15.58 12.96 7.50
C SER A 51 15.05 13.10 8.93
N GLY A 52 15.80 13.73 9.82
CA GLY A 52 15.41 13.86 11.23
C GLY A 52 14.30 14.89 11.45
N GLN A 53 14.37 16.02 10.73
CA GLN A 53 13.37 17.10 10.86
C GLN A 53 12.03 16.73 10.23
N ASP A 54 12.01 15.93 9.17
CA ASP A 54 10.77 15.52 8.53
C ASP A 54 10.01 14.50 9.38
N ILE A 55 10.71 13.50 9.92
CA ILE A 55 10.13 12.53 10.87
C ILE A 55 9.61 13.22 12.13
N GLN A 56 10.34 14.21 12.66
CA GLN A 56 9.90 15.02 13.80
C GLN A 56 8.59 15.77 13.48
N ARG A 57 8.48 16.35 12.29
CA ARG A 57 7.31 17.09 11.83
C ARG A 57 6.09 16.16 11.65
N GLU A 58 6.30 14.99 11.06
CA GLU A 58 5.26 13.97 10.93
C GLU A 58 4.76 13.47 12.29
N LEU A 59 5.65 13.32 13.28
CA LEU A 59 5.30 12.95 14.65
C LEU A 59 4.40 14.02 15.30
N GLU A 60 4.76 15.29 15.17
CA GLU A 60 3.99 16.43 15.70
C GLU A 60 2.62 16.53 15.01
N GLU A 61 2.55 16.32 13.70
CA GLU A 61 1.29 16.27 12.97
C GLU A 61 0.39 15.11 13.40
N LEU A 62 0.98 13.93 13.65
CA LEU A 62 0.25 12.76 14.11
C LEU A 62 -0.27 12.94 15.54
N GLU A 63 0.52 13.55 16.42
CA GLU A 63 0.11 13.91 17.78
C GLU A 63 -1.07 14.89 17.76
N LEU A 64 -1.02 15.90 16.88
CA LEU A 64 -2.12 16.85 16.71
C LEU A 64 -3.40 16.16 16.21
N LYS A 65 -3.30 15.23 15.25
CA LYS A 65 -4.44 14.44 14.76
C LYS A 65 -5.03 13.57 15.85
N TYR A 66 -4.19 12.89 16.64
CA TYR A 66 -4.63 12.07 17.77
C TYR A 66 -5.38 12.91 18.80
N LYS A 67 -4.87 14.11 19.11
CA LYS A 67 -5.53 15.02 20.05
C LYS A 67 -6.91 15.45 19.56
N LYS A 68 -7.04 15.83 18.28
CA LYS A 68 -8.35 16.18 17.68
C LYS A 68 -9.33 15.02 17.73
N LEU A 69 -8.88 13.82 17.35
CA LEU A 69 -9.73 12.64 17.37
C LEU A 69 -10.20 12.30 18.79
N LYS A 70 -9.34 12.49 19.79
CA LYS A 70 -9.70 12.34 21.19
C LYS A 70 -10.76 13.36 21.63
N GLU A 71 -10.60 14.63 21.27
CA GLU A 71 -11.59 15.68 21.55
C GLU A 71 -12.95 15.38 20.90
N GLU A 72 -12.96 14.88 19.66
CA GLU A 72 -14.18 14.42 18.99
C GLU A 72 -14.83 13.24 19.71
N HIS A 73 -14.05 12.23 20.11
CA HIS A 73 -14.56 11.10 20.90
C HIS A 73 -15.16 11.53 22.23
N ASP A 74 -14.50 12.46 22.94
CA ASP A 74 -15.01 13.00 24.20
C ASP A 74 -16.31 13.79 23.97
N SER A 75 -16.40 14.56 22.88
CA SER A 75 -17.63 15.26 22.48
C SER A 75 -18.79 14.32 22.16
N PHE A 76 -18.52 13.23 21.42
CA PHE A 76 -19.53 12.20 21.13
C PHE A 76 -20.00 11.50 22.39
N ARG A 77 -19.10 11.21 23.33
CA ARG A 77 -19.44 10.62 24.64
C ARG A 77 -20.38 11.55 25.41
N GLU A 78 -20.04 12.82 25.54
CA GLU A 78 -20.89 13.80 26.23
C GLU A 78 -22.28 13.93 25.58
N LEU A 79 -22.34 13.89 24.24
CA LEU A 79 -23.63 13.92 23.53
C LEU A 79 -24.46 12.67 23.82
N ALA A 80 -23.86 11.49 23.79
CA ALA A 80 -24.52 10.24 24.11
C ALA A 80 -25.06 10.23 25.56
N ASP A 81 -24.26 10.70 26.52
CA ASP A 81 -24.67 10.81 27.91
C ASP A 81 -25.86 11.78 28.07
N ARG A 82 -25.83 12.94 27.41
CA ARG A 82 -26.97 13.88 27.40
C ARG A 82 -28.24 13.28 26.80
N MET A 83 -28.12 12.55 25.68
CA MET A 83 -29.26 11.88 25.06
C MET A 83 -29.84 10.78 25.95
N MET A 84 -28.97 10.02 26.64
CA MET A 84 -29.38 8.98 27.58
C MET A 84 -30.18 9.59 28.73
N GLU A 85 -29.69 10.67 29.34
CA GLU A 85 -30.41 11.38 30.39
C GLU A 85 -31.77 11.93 29.93
N GLU A 86 -31.87 12.45 28.70
CA GLU A 86 -33.13 12.93 28.15
C GLU A 86 -34.13 11.77 27.95
N LYS A 87 -33.66 10.64 27.42
CA LYS A 87 -34.48 9.44 27.25
C LYS A 87 -34.92 8.87 28.59
N ASP A 88 -34.07 8.85 29.61
CA ASP A 88 -34.44 8.41 30.95
C ASP A 88 -35.50 9.34 31.58
N LYS A 89 -35.42 10.65 31.34
CA LYS A 89 -36.46 11.62 31.75
C LYS A 89 -37.78 11.38 31.01
N GLU A 90 -37.73 11.09 29.71
CA GLU A 90 -38.91 10.77 28.89
C GLU A 90 -39.57 9.47 29.36
N ILE A 91 -38.78 8.42 29.59
CA ILE A 91 -39.23 7.14 30.16
C ILE A 91 -39.90 7.38 31.52
N SER A 92 -39.28 8.17 32.40
CA SER A 92 -39.86 8.49 33.71
C SER A 92 -41.23 9.16 33.59
N LYS A 93 -41.38 10.14 32.69
CA LYS A 93 -42.68 10.80 32.42
C LYS A 93 -43.72 9.84 31.85
N LEU A 94 -43.32 8.96 30.94
CA LEU A 94 -44.21 7.95 30.35
C LEU A 94 -44.67 6.95 31.42
N VAL A 95 -43.76 6.49 32.28
CA VAL A 95 -44.07 5.60 33.39
C VAL A 95 -45.08 6.25 34.35
N ASP A 96 -44.86 7.52 34.72
CA ASP A 96 -45.79 8.27 35.58
C ASP A 96 -47.16 8.45 34.91
N SER A 97 -47.19 8.79 33.62
CA SER A 97 -48.43 8.96 32.85
C SER A 97 -49.20 7.65 32.73
N ASN A 98 -48.51 6.54 32.49
CA ASN A 98 -49.08 5.21 32.39
C ASN A 98 -49.66 4.75 33.74
N ARG A 99 -48.93 5.01 34.85
CA ARG A 99 -49.41 4.78 36.21
C ARG A 99 -50.70 5.57 36.49
N ASN A 100 -50.77 6.84 36.11
CA ASN A 100 -51.97 7.67 36.27
C ASN A 100 -53.14 7.17 35.42
N LEU A 101 -52.89 6.71 34.20
CA LEU A 101 -53.88 6.10 33.31
C LEU A 101 -54.45 4.81 33.89
N HIS A 102 -53.61 3.94 34.44
CA HIS A 102 -54.07 2.73 35.13
C HIS A 102 -54.97 3.06 36.33
N GLN A 103 -54.59 4.04 37.14
CA GLN A 103 -55.43 4.51 38.26
C GLN A 103 -56.77 5.11 37.79
N SER A 104 -56.78 5.81 36.65
CA SER A 104 -58.01 6.35 36.03
C SER A 104 -58.92 5.26 35.45
N MET A 105 -58.32 4.25 34.82
CA MET A 105 -59.02 3.07 34.29
C MET A 105 -59.64 2.22 35.40
N GLU A 106 -58.95 2.04 36.52
CA GLU A 106 -59.45 1.34 37.70
C GLU A 106 -60.59 2.11 38.42
N SER A 107 -60.73 3.42 38.18
CA SER A 107 -61.73 4.27 38.85
C SER A 107 -62.97 4.61 38.01
N ARG A 108 -63.08 4.15 36.75
CA ARG A 108 -64.22 4.46 35.86
C ARG A 108 -65.25 3.32 35.77
N PRO A 109 -66.55 3.57 36.03
CA PRO A 109 -67.61 2.58 35.82
C PRO A 109 -68.14 2.58 34.37
N HIS A 110 -68.59 1.40 33.94
CA HIS A 110 -69.13 1.05 32.63
C HIS A 110 -70.42 1.83 32.30
N VAL A 111 -70.48 2.50 31.13
CA VAL A 111 -71.73 3.06 30.57
C VAL A 111 -71.81 2.79 29.07
N ASN A 112 -72.98 2.29 28.70
CA ASN A 112 -73.40 1.82 27.39
C ASN A 112 -73.68 2.92 26.36
N HIS A 113 -73.57 2.48 25.11
CA HIS A 113 -74.03 3.02 23.84
C HIS A 113 -75.45 3.64 23.87
N ASN A 114 -75.70 4.65 23.02
CA ASN A 114 -76.92 4.72 22.21
C ASN A 114 -76.81 5.76 21.08
N ASP A 115 -77.39 5.36 19.96
CA ASP A 115 -77.38 5.93 18.61
C ASP A 115 -78.60 6.85 18.36
N ASP A 116 -78.70 7.38 17.14
CA ASP A 116 -79.90 7.89 16.44
C ASP A 116 -80.34 9.36 16.62
N THR A 117 -79.85 10.23 15.73
CA THR A 117 -80.63 11.23 14.96
C THR A 117 -79.64 11.89 13.97
N ILE A 118 -79.78 12.01 12.64
CA ILE A 118 -80.88 12.56 11.83
C ILE A 118 -80.62 12.13 10.36
N THR A 119 -81.46 11.26 9.80
CA THR A 119 -81.49 10.91 8.37
C THR A 119 -82.65 11.64 7.70
N ALA A 120 -82.46 12.87 7.22
CA ALA A 120 -83.56 13.57 6.52
C ALA A 120 -83.18 14.77 5.61
N MET A 121 -82.02 14.83 4.95
CA MET A 121 -81.77 15.87 3.92
C MET A 121 -80.76 15.40 2.86
N HIS A 122 -81.13 14.49 1.93
CA HIS A 122 -80.15 13.95 0.95
C HIS A 122 -80.79 13.49 -0.37
N LYS A 123 -81.43 14.38 -1.14
CA LYS A 123 -81.91 14.01 -2.49
C LYS A 123 -81.61 14.99 -3.62
N GLN A 124 -80.89 16.10 -3.38
CA GLN A 124 -80.43 16.98 -4.47
C GLN A 124 -78.91 17.23 -4.47
N ASP A 125 -78.21 16.92 -3.38
CA ASP A 125 -76.75 17.00 -3.27
C ASP A 125 -76.02 15.70 -3.67
N GLY A 126 -76.72 14.59 -3.93
CA GLY A 126 -76.09 13.27 -4.09
C GLY A 126 -75.06 13.15 -5.21
N ALA A 127 -75.23 13.88 -6.32
CA ALA A 127 -74.28 13.88 -7.44
C ALA A 127 -73.06 14.79 -7.18
N ASN A 128 -73.24 15.92 -6.51
CA ASN A 128 -72.14 16.81 -6.11
C ASN A 128 -71.36 16.25 -4.91
N LEU A 129 -72.05 15.58 -3.97
CA LEU A 129 -71.41 14.84 -2.89
C LEU A 129 -70.64 13.63 -3.43
N SER A 130 -71.20 12.86 -4.37
CA SER A 130 -70.46 11.71 -4.93
C SER A 130 -69.22 12.15 -5.71
N THR A 131 -69.31 13.29 -6.41
CA THR A 131 -68.18 13.87 -7.14
C THR A 131 -67.14 14.41 -6.16
N SER A 132 -67.56 15.13 -5.11
CA SER A 132 -66.69 15.63 -4.04
C SER A 132 -65.99 14.50 -3.26
N ILE A 133 -66.69 13.40 -2.98
CA ILE A 133 -66.14 12.20 -2.33
C ILE A 133 -65.12 11.52 -3.26
N ALA A 134 -65.41 11.41 -4.55
CA ALA A 134 -64.48 10.85 -5.54
C ALA A 134 -63.22 11.71 -5.68
N GLU A 135 -63.35 13.05 -5.72
CA GLU A 135 -62.21 13.98 -5.74
C GLU A 135 -61.35 13.86 -4.49
N GLN A 136 -61.96 13.75 -3.31
CA GLN A 136 -61.23 13.54 -2.05
C GLN A 136 -60.48 12.20 -2.04
N GLN A 137 -61.08 11.14 -2.60
CA GLN A 137 -60.44 9.84 -2.75
C GLN A 137 -59.27 9.87 -3.74
N ILE A 138 -59.41 10.59 -4.86
CA ILE A 138 -58.33 10.79 -5.84
C ILE A 138 -57.17 11.56 -5.20
N LEU A 139 -57.44 12.63 -4.44
CA LEU A 139 -56.41 13.38 -3.73
C LEU A 139 -55.65 12.53 -2.71
N LEU A 140 -56.36 11.67 -1.98
CA LEU A 140 -55.74 10.76 -1.02
C LEU A 140 -54.83 9.74 -1.72
N LEU A 141 -55.30 9.13 -2.80
CA LEU A 141 -54.53 8.17 -3.60
C LEU A 141 -53.32 8.83 -4.27
N ALA A 142 -53.48 10.04 -4.81
CA ALA A 142 -52.38 10.81 -5.40
C ALA A 142 -51.32 11.15 -4.34
N ARG A 143 -51.73 11.52 -3.13
CA ARG A 143 -50.79 11.75 -2.01
C ARG A 143 -50.05 10.47 -1.64
N GLN A 144 -50.75 9.34 -1.53
CA GLN A 144 -50.11 8.06 -1.22
C GLN A 144 -49.15 7.62 -2.33
N GLN A 145 -49.50 7.89 -3.59
CA GLN A 145 -48.66 7.60 -4.74
C GLN A 145 -47.39 8.45 -4.72
N ALA A 146 -47.51 9.76 -4.48
CA ALA A 146 -46.37 10.66 -4.35
C ALA A 146 -45.41 10.24 -3.21
N GLN A 147 -45.96 9.80 -2.06
CA GLN A 147 -45.14 9.30 -0.95
C GLN A 147 -44.35 8.03 -1.33
N ARG A 148 -45.02 7.05 -1.97
CA ARG A 148 -44.32 5.85 -2.46
C ARG A 148 -43.25 6.19 -3.49
N GLU A 149 -43.54 7.10 -4.42
CA GLU A 149 -42.59 7.51 -5.44
C GLU A 149 -41.38 8.26 -4.84
N GLU A 150 -41.60 9.06 -3.80
CA GLU A 150 -40.52 9.72 -3.07
C GLU A 150 -39.63 8.72 -2.32
N GLU A 151 -40.22 7.75 -1.60
CA GLU A 151 -39.45 6.69 -0.94
C GLU A 151 -38.66 5.83 -1.95
N LEU A 152 -39.27 5.48 -3.08
CA LEU A 152 -38.59 4.78 -4.18
C LEU A 152 -37.44 5.60 -4.75
N ALA A 153 -37.65 6.89 -5.01
CA ALA A 153 -36.61 7.77 -5.52
C ALA A 153 -35.46 7.96 -4.52
N GLN A 154 -35.76 8.07 -3.22
CA GLN A 154 -34.76 8.12 -2.16
C GLN A 154 -33.93 6.84 -2.10
N SER A 155 -34.58 5.67 -2.12
CA SER A 155 -33.90 4.37 -2.16
C SER A 155 -33.02 4.22 -3.40
N GLN A 156 -33.51 4.60 -4.58
CA GLN A 156 -32.74 4.56 -5.83
C GLN A 156 -31.50 5.46 -5.77
N ARG A 157 -31.60 6.67 -5.22
CA ARG A 157 -30.43 7.54 -5.02
C ARG A 157 -29.41 6.91 -4.08
N HIS A 158 -29.87 6.30 -2.99
CA HIS A 158 -28.98 5.63 -2.05
C HIS A 158 -28.26 4.43 -2.67
N ILE A 159 -28.98 3.63 -3.47
CA ILE A 159 -28.39 2.51 -4.21
C ILE A 159 -27.30 3.02 -5.16
N LEU A 160 -27.54 4.10 -5.91
CA LEU A 160 -26.55 4.66 -6.82
C LEU A 160 -25.31 5.19 -6.07
N ALA A 161 -25.50 5.87 -4.95
CA ALA A 161 -24.39 6.35 -4.13
C ALA A 161 -23.52 5.19 -3.60
N LEU A 162 -24.16 4.12 -3.11
CA LEU A 162 -23.44 2.93 -2.66
C LEU A 162 -22.73 2.20 -3.81
N GLN A 163 -23.32 2.18 -5.01
CA GLN A 163 -22.68 1.59 -6.19
C GLN A 163 -21.42 2.35 -6.58
N GLU A 164 -21.47 3.69 -6.59
CA GLU A 164 -20.31 4.53 -6.87
C GLU A 164 -19.20 4.33 -5.81
N GLU A 165 -19.58 4.24 -4.54
CA GLU A 165 -18.65 3.96 -3.44
C GLU A 165 -17.98 2.59 -3.59
N ILE A 166 -18.73 1.54 -3.93
CA ILE A 166 -18.18 0.20 -4.19
C ILE A 166 -17.20 0.24 -5.37
N GLU A 167 -17.56 0.90 -6.46
CA GLU A 167 -16.68 1.02 -7.63
C GLU A 167 -15.38 1.78 -7.30
N GLU A 168 -15.45 2.78 -6.42
CA GLU A 168 -14.29 3.51 -5.93
C GLU A 168 -13.39 2.64 -5.05
N LEU A 169 -13.96 1.94 -4.08
CA LEU A 169 -13.24 1.01 -3.22
C LEU A 169 -12.61 -0.14 -4.01
N GLU A 170 -13.28 -0.65 -5.04
CA GLU A 170 -12.71 -1.66 -5.93
C GLU A 170 -11.50 -1.13 -6.71
N ARG A 171 -11.57 0.11 -7.22
CA ARG A 171 -10.43 0.75 -7.89
C ARG A 171 -9.25 0.93 -6.93
N GLU A 172 -9.51 1.41 -5.72
CA GLU A 172 -8.48 1.59 -4.69
C GLU A 172 -7.84 0.24 -4.31
N ASN A 173 -8.65 -0.78 -4.08
CA ASN A 173 -8.16 -2.12 -3.73
C ASN A 173 -7.31 -2.73 -4.86
N ARG A 174 -7.70 -2.55 -6.13
CA ARG A 174 -6.86 -2.96 -7.27
C ARG A 174 -5.51 -2.24 -7.28
N LEU A 175 -5.49 -0.94 -6.99
CA LEU A 175 -4.25 -0.17 -6.93
C LEU A 175 -3.36 -0.61 -5.76
N HIS A 176 -3.95 -0.80 -4.58
CA HIS A 176 -3.24 -1.34 -3.42
C HIS A 176 -2.65 -2.72 -3.69
N GLY A 177 -3.40 -3.61 -4.35
CA GLY A 177 -2.89 -4.92 -4.76
C GLY A 177 -1.69 -4.84 -5.73
N GLN A 178 -1.70 -3.86 -6.66
CA GLN A 178 -0.56 -3.61 -7.55
C GLN A 178 0.66 -3.09 -6.79
N GLN A 179 0.46 -2.13 -5.88
CA GLN A 179 1.54 -1.60 -5.04
C GLN A 179 2.13 -2.67 -4.13
N GLU A 180 1.28 -3.48 -3.50
CA GLU A 180 1.72 -4.60 -2.65
C GLU A 180 2.52 -5.62 -3.47
N ALA A 181 2.09 -5.95 -4.69
CA ALA A 181 2.83 -6.83 -5.58
C ALA A 181 4.21 -6.26 -5.91
N MET A 182 4.29 -4.96 -6.25
CA MET A 182 5.55 -4.27 -6.54
C MET A 182 6.48 -4.27 -5.32
N LEU A 183 5.97 -3.91 -4.15
CA LEU A 183 6.76 -3.90 -2.91
C LEU A 183 7.24 -5.30 -2.53
N LYS A 184 6.40 -6.34 -2.69
CA LYS A 184 6.81 -7.73 -2.47
C LYS A 184 7.91 -8.16 -3.44
N THR A 185 7.86 -7.74 -4.70
CA THR A 185 8.93 -8.04 -5.66
C THR A 185 10.22 -7.34 -5.28
N GLU A 186 10.15 -6.09 -4.85
CA GLU A 186 11.33 -5.31 -4.47
C GLU A 186 11.96 -5.83 -3.18
N LEU A 187 11.15 -6.18 -2.18
CA LEU A 187 11.62 -6.84 -0.96
C LEU A 187 12.36 -8.14 -1.30
N ARG A 188 11.80 -8.98 -2.18
CA ARG A 188 12.48 -10.19 -2.64
C ARG A 188 13.79 -9.87 -3.36
N ASN A 189 13.87 -8.78 -4.13
CA ASN A 189 15.10 -8.36 -4.79
C ASN A 189 16.16 -7.92 -3.77
N MET A 190 15.77 -7.11 -2.80
CA MET A 190 16.63 -6.66 -1.70
C MET A 190 17.13 -7.82 -0.84
N GLU A 191 16.28 -8.82 -0.55
CA GLU A 191 16.72 -10.02 0.15
C GLU A 191 17.75 -10.82 -0.65
N ARG A 192 17.58 -10.91 -1.97
CA ARG A 192 18.56 -11.60 -2.84
C ARG A 192 19.87 -10.84 -2.90
N THR A 193 19.87 -9.51 -3.00
CA THR A 193 21.11 -8.72 -3.02
C THR A 193 21.84 -8.81 -1.70
N GLN A 194 21.13 -8.68 -0.57
CA GLN A 194 21.72 -8.85 0.75
C GLN A 194 22.36 -10.24 0.92
N LYS A 195 21.69 -11.30 0.45
CA LYS A 195 22.23 -12.66 0.49
C LYS A 195 23.45 -12.83 -0.43
N ARG A 196 23.54 -12.09 -1.54
CA ARG A 196 24.71 -12.08 -2.45
C ARG A 196 25.92 -11.40 -1.82
N ASP A 197 25.72 -10.33 -1.05
CA ASP A 197 26.81 -9.59 -0.40
C ASP A 197 27.58 -10.44 0.63
N GLY A 198 26.95 -11.48 1.18
CA GLY A 198 27.58 -12.43 2.10
C GLY A 198 28.29 -13.63 1.43
N VAL A 199 28.32 -13.71 0.10
CA VAL A 199 28.88 -14.86 -0.62
C VAL A 199 30.39 -14.72 -0.80
N ASP A 200 31.14 -15.76 -0.42
CA ASP A 200 32.57 -15.84 -0.73
C ASP A 200 32.77 -16.03 -2.25
N LEU A 201 33.27 -14.98 -2.89
CA LEU A 201 33.60 -14.99 -4.33
C LEU A 201 34.72 -15.99 -4.66
N THR A 202 35.57 -16.35 -3.70
CA THR A 202 36.62 -17.36 -3.89
C THR A 202 36.00 -18.74 -4.06
N TYR A 203 35.02 -19.09 -3.23
CA TYR A 203 34.25 -20.31 -3.38
C TYR A 203 33.48 -20.33 -4.70
N LEU A 204 32.76 -19.25 -5.02
CA LEU A 204 32.00 -19.15 -6.28
C LEU A 204 32.92 -19.32 -7.51
N LYS A 205 34.10 -18.67 -7.50
CA LYS A 205 35.12 -18.84 -8.54
C LYS A 205 35.48 -20.30 -8.74
N ASN A 206 35.72 -21.04 -7.66
CA ASN A 206 36.11 -22.46 -7.74
C ASN A 206 34.98 -23.33 -8.27
N VAL A 207 33.73 -23.05 -7.89
CA VAL A 207 32.55 -23.77 -8.42
C VAL A 207 32.38 -23.50 -9.92
N ILE A 208 32.53 -22.26 -10.37
CA ILE A 208 32.47 -21.91 -11.79
C ILE A 208 33.64 -22.55 -12.56
N LEU A 209 34.85 -22.54 -12.00
CA LEU A 209 36.01 -23.18 -12.62
C LEU A 209 35.76 -24.67 -12.84
N LYS A 210 35.27 -25.38 -11.81
CA LYS A 210 34.89 -26.80 -11.92
C LYS A 210 33.78 -27.02 -12.95
N LEU A 211 32.77 -26.16 -12.97
CA LEU A 211 31.69 -26.24 -13.95
C LEU A 211 32.23 -26.16 -15.40
N LEU A 212 33.24 -25.32 -15.64
CA LEU A 212 33.88 -25.17 -16.94
C LEU A 212 34.86 -26.30 -17.28
N GLU A 213 35.54 -26.88 -16.27
CA GLU A 213 36.51 -27.96 -16.45
C GLU A 213 35.85 -29.33 -16.65
N THR A 214 34.84 -29.66 -15.83
CA THR A 214 34.20 -30.98 -15.83
C THR A 214 32.89 -31.02 -16.60
N GLY A 215 32.25 -29.87 -16.80
CA GLY A 215 30.93 -29.79 -17.44
C GLY A 215 29.81 -30.40 -16.60
N GLU A 216 30.02 -30.63 -15.29
CA GLU A 216 29.01 -31.22 -14.38
C GLU A 216 27.92 -30.20 -14.00
N VAL A 217 27.15 -29.77 -15.01
CA VAL A 217 26.08 -28.77 -14.86
C VAL A 217 25.01 -29.25 -13.89
N GLU A 218 24.74 -30.55 -13.81
CA GLU A 218 23.72 -31.14 -12.93
C GLU A 218 23.95 -30.87 -11.45
N ALA A 219 25.17 -31.09 -10.99
CA ALA A 219 25.53 -30.94 -9.59
C ALA A 219 25.90 -29.49 -9.21
N LEU A 220 26.58 -28.78 -10.11
CA LEU A 220 27.17 -27.48 -9.78
C LEU A 220 26.24 -26.29 -10.08
N LEU A 221 25.31 -26.40 -11.04
CA LEU A 221 24.38 -25.31 -11.35
C LEU A 221 23.40 -24.98 -10.20
N PRO A 222 22.83 -25.95 -9.45
CA PRO A 222 22.03 -25.66 -8.27
C PRO A 222 22.83 -24.91 -7.20
N VAL A 223 24.11 -25.23 -7.03
CA VAL A 223 25.01 -24.54 -6.10
C VAL A 223 25.21 -23.10 -6.54
N VAL A 224 25.49 -22.85 -7.83
CA VAL A 224 25.60 -21.50 -8.38
C VAL A 224 24.30 -20.72 -8.22
N ALA A 225 23.15 -21.34 -8.52
CA ALA A 225 21.84 -20.72 -8.38
C ALA A 225 21.52 -20.34 -6.92
N MET A 226 21.95 -21.16 -5.95
CA MET A 226 21.81 -20.87 -4.53
C MET A 226 22.73 -19.74 -4.08
N LEU A 227 24.01 -19.78 -4.46
CA LEU A 227 24.97 -18.72 -4.10
C LEU A 227 24.56 -17.38 -4.68
N LEU A 228 24.21 -17.36 -5.97
CA LEU A 228 23.78 -16.15 -6.66
C LEU A 228 22.29 -15.85 -6.50
N GLN A 229 21.57 -16.60 -5.65
CA GLN A 229 20.16 -16.36 -5.34
C GLN A 229 19.30 -16.11 -6.59
N PHE A 230 19.32 -17.06 -7.52
CA PHE A 230 18.59 -16.94 -8.78
C PHE A 230 17.07 -16.79 -8.53
N SER A 231 16.42 -15.99 -9.37
CA SER A 231 14.98 -15.92 -9.41
C SER A 231 14.39 -17.24 -9.94
N PRO A 232 13.12 -17.55 -9.62
CA PRO A 232 12.46 -18.73 -10.17
C PRO A 232 12.50 -18.78 -11.71
N GLU A 233 12.40 -17.62 -12.36
CA GLU A 233 12.48 -17.46 -13.81
C GLU A 233 13.88 -17.77 -14.36
N GLU A 234 14.94 -17.35 -13.66
CA GLU A 234 16.33 -17.63 -14.02
C GLU A 234 16.64 -19.12 -13.89
N VAL A 235 16.19 -19.75 -12.81
CA VAL A 235 16.32 -21.21 -12.61
C VAL A 235 15.57 -21.96 -13.72
N GLN A 236 14.36 -21.51 -14.07
CA GLN A 236 13.57 -22.13 -15.13
C GLN A 236 14.22 -21.95 -16.51
N LYS A 237 14.82 -20.79 -16.82
CA LYS A 237 15.60 -20.59 -18.04
C LYS A 237 16.78 -21.56 -18.10
N CYS A 238 17.53 -21.70 -17.02
CA CYS A 238 18.63 -22.64 -16.90
C CYS A 238 18.19 -24.10 -17.14
N GLN A 239 17.02 -24.49 -16.63
CA GLN A 239 16.45 -25.82 -16.86
C GLN A 239 15.97 -26.00 -18.31
N ALA A 240 15.35 -24.97 -18.91
CA ALA A 240 14.89 -24.99 -20.30
C ALA A 240 16.06 -25.10 -21.30
N TYR A 241 17.18 -24.44 -21.00
CA TYR A 241 18.43 -24.57 -21.78
C TYR A 241 19.02 -26.00 -21.71
N ARG A 242 18.80 -26.74 -20.61
CA ARG A 242 19.17 -28.16 -20.55
C ARG A 242 18.27 -29.03 -21.42
N ALA A 243 16.95 -28.87 -21.30
CA ALA A 243 16.00 -29.70 -22.05
C ALA A 243 16.16 -29.57 -23.57
N SER A 244 16.77 -28.49 -24.05
CA SER A 244 17.07 -28.25 -25.47
C SER A 244 18.44 -28.76 -25.93
N THR A 245 19.38 -29.03 -25.02
CA THR A 245 20.70 -29.60 -25.34
C THR A 245 20.74 -31.13 -25.24
N ASP A 246 19.71 -31.77 -24.70
CA ASP A 246 19.60 -33.22 -24.49
C ASP A 246 19.08 -34.02 -25.73
N VAL A 247 19.48 -33.62 -26.95
CA VAL A 247 19.27 -34.44 -28.17
C VAL A 247 20.41 -35.47 -28.26
N PRO A 248 20.12 -36.78 -28.45
CA PRO A 248 21.07 -37.84 -28.16
C PRO A 248 22.26 -37.86 -29.15
N PRO A 249 23.46 -38.32 -28.71
CA PRO A 249 24.62 -38.44 -29.57
C PRO A 249 24.43 -39.62 -30.53
N SER A 250 24.32 -39.32 -31.82
CA SER A 250 24.48 -40.34 -32.86
C SER A 250 25.95 -40.77 -32.90
N PRO A 251 26.27 -42.08 -32.92
CA PRO A 251 27.64 -42.55 -32.86
C PRO A 251 28.25 -42.52 -34.25
N ALA A 252 29.07 -41.51 -34.53
CA ALA A 252 30.29 -41.60 -35.35
C ALA A 252 30.67 -40.19 -35.78
N SER A 253 31.75 -39.66 -35.21
CA SER A 253 32.99 -39.35 -35.94
C SER A 253 33.79 -38.36 -35.10
N ASP A 254 35.00 -38.80 -34.77
CA ASP A 254 36.08 -37.96 -34.30
C ASP A 254 36.21 -36.74 -35.23
N THR A 255 36.24 -35.54 -34.65
CA THR A 255 37.27 -34.51 -34.85
C THR A 255 36.74 -33.14 -34.46
N SER A 256 37.63 -32.42 -33.76
CA SER A 256 37.67 -30.96 -33.64
C SER A 256 36.70 -30.31 -32.66
N GLY A 257 37.32 -29.61 -31.70
CA GLY A 257 36.67 -29.01 -30.54
C GLY A 257 35.57 -28.02 -30.90
N SER A 258 34.38 -28.28 -30.38
CA SER A 258 33.31 -27.29 -30.32
C SER A 258 33.34 -26.63 -28.94
N LEU A 259 34.32 -25.74 -28.74
CA LEU A 259 34.18 -24.70 -27.73
C LEU A 259 33.16 -23.70 -28.27
N SER A 260 31.89 -23.96 -27.97
CA SER A 260 30.79 -23.04 -28.25
C SER A 260 30.94 -21.83 -27.32
N PHE A 261 31.77 -20.87 -27.74
CA PHE A 261 31.97 -19.62 -27.04
C PHE A 261 30.62 -18.92 -26.82
N LEU A 262 30.32 -18.69 -25.55
CA LEU A 262 29.28 -17.77 -25.07
C LEU A 262 29.47 -16.41 -25.75
N ARG A 263 28.67 -16.12 -26.79
CA ARG A 263 28.54 -14.76 -27.35
C ARG A 263 27.78 -13.92 -26.32
N PHE A 264 28.52 -13.26 -25.43
CA PHE A 264 28.00 -12.12 -24.70
C PHE A 264 27.94 -10.92 -25.64
N SER A 265 26.74 -10.59 -26.11
CA SER A 265 26.45 -9.29 -26.71
C SER A 265 26.02 -8.37 -25.57
N PHE A 266 26.91 -7.47 -25.14
CA PHE A 266 26.53 -6.33 -24.31
C PHE A 266 25.95 -5.25 -25.23
N SER A 267 24.75 -4.79 -24.91
CA SER A 267 24.12 -3.60 -25.49
C SER A 267 23.65 -2.68 -24.37
#